data_AF-A0A951ZNY4-F1
#
_entry.id   AF-A0A951ZNY4-F1
#
_cell.length_a   1.000
_cell.length_b   1.000
_cell.length_c   1.000
_cell.angle_alpha   90.00
_cell.angle_beta   90.00
_cell.angle_gamma   90.00
#
_symmetry.space_group_name_H-M   'P 1'
#
loop_
_entity.id
_entity.type
_entity.pdbx_description
1 polymer ?
#
loop_
_entity_poly.entity_id
_entity_poly.type
_entity_poly.pdbx_seq_one_letter_code
_entity_poly.pdbx_strand_id
1 'polypeptide(L)' 'MQFELKDPAVLLLEDGTVFYGRGCGFKGTATGEICFTTGMTGYQEVFTDPSFK' A
#
# COMPACT_ATOMS: atom_id res chain seq x y z
N MET A 1 20.17 3.97 -14.48
CA MET A 1 18.79 3.50 -14.74
C MET A 1 17.84 4.48 -14.10
N GLN A 2 17.14 5.29 -14.89
CA GLN A 2 16.02 6.10 -14.42
C GLN A 2 14.76 5.24 -14.49
N PHE A 3 14.16 4.95 -13.35
CA PHE A 3 12.86 4.28 -13.31
C PHE A 3 11.80 5.35 -13.57
N GLU A 4 11.13 5.30 -14.72
CA GLU A 4 9.89 6.04 -14.91
C GLU A 4 8.84 5.54 -13.91
N LEU A 5 8.27 6.46 -13.14
CA LEU A 5 7.13 6.19 -12.26
C LEU A 5 5.87 6.03 -13.12
N LYS A 6 5.74 4.86 -13.74
CA LYS A 6 4.53 4.47 -14.45
C LYS A 6 3.40 4.30 -13.43
N ASP A 7 2.35 5.11 -13.54
CA ASP A 7 1.20 5.18 -12.60
C ASP A 7 1.56 5.79 -11.22
N PRO A 8 1.66 7.13 -11.11
CA PRO A 8 1.93 7.80 -9.84
C PRO A 8 0.79 7.58 -8.84
N ALA A 9 1.14 7.33 -7.58
CA ALA A 9 0.20 7.13 -6.47
C ALA A 9 0.66 7.88 -5.21
N VAL A 10 -0.29 8.15 -4.31
CA VAL A 10 -0.05 8.84 -3.04
C VAL A 10 -0.71 8.09 -1.89
N LEU A 11 -0.01 8.02 -0.76
CA LEU A 11 -0.53 7.57 0.53
C LEU A 11 -0.54 8.77 1.48
N LEU A 12 -1.72 9.14 1.96
CA LEU A 12 -1.94 10.24 2.90
C LEU A 12 -2.39 9.67 4.25
N LEU A 13 -1.72 10.09 5.31
CA LEU A 13 -2.06 9.74 6.68
C LEU A 13 -2.93 10.83 7.33
N GLU A 14 -3.66 10.46 8.38
CA GLU A 14 -4.50 11.40 9.14
C GLU A 14 -3.72 12.58 9.73
N ASP A 15 -2.46 12.36 10.12
CA ASP A 15 -1.55 13.40 10.65
C ASP A 15 -1.01 14.36 9.57
N GLY A 16 -1.39 14.16 8.31
CA GLY A 16 -0.92 14.95 7.16
C GLY A 16 0.38 14.45 6.54
N THR A 17 0.95 13.34 7.01
CA THR A 17 2.12 12.72 6.40
C THR A 17 1.77 12.18 5.00
N VAL A 18 2.64 12.48 4.02
CA VAL A 18 2.42 12.10 2.61
C VAL A 18 3.57 11.26 2.09
N PHE A 19 3.26 10.11 1.49
CA PHE A 19 4.20 9.27 0.77
C PHE A 19 3.85 9.20 -0.71
N TYR A 20 4.80 9.53 -1.57
CA TYR A 20 4.67 9.42 -3.02
C TYR A 20 5.26 8.08 -3.48
N GLY A 21 4.56 7.41 -4.39
CA GLY A 21 4.97 6.10 -4.86
C GLY A 21 4.39 5.73 -6.22
N ARG A 22 4.43 4.44 -6.52
CA ARG A 22 3.92 3.85 -7.76
C ARG A 22 2.74 2.93 -7.45
N GLY A 23 1.66 3.07 -8.19
CA GLY A 23 0.53 2.14 -8.09
C GLY A 23 0.93 0.72 -8.51
N CYS A 24 0.52 -0.28 -7.72
CA CYS A 24 0.74 -1.70 -7.98
C CYS A 24 -0.56 -2.51 -7.74
N GLY A 25 -1.63 -2.16 -8.44
CA GLY A 25 -2.91 -2.84 -8.25
C GLY A 25 -4.04 -2.18 -9.03
N PHE A 26 -5.26 -2.34 -8.51
CA PHE A 26 -6.44 -1.68 -9.07
C PHE A 26 -6.31 -0.14 -8.98
N LYS A 27 -6.74 0.55 -10.03
CA LYS A 27 -6.72 2.02 -10.08
C LYS A 27 -7.94 2.58 -9.36
N GLY A 28 -7.70 3.28 -8.26
CA GLY A 28 -8.75 3.93 -7.47
C GLY A 28 -8.19 4.52 -6.19
N THR A 29 -9.10 4.90 -5.29
CA THR A 29 -8.76 5.37 -3.94
C THR A 29 -9.33 4.39 -2.93
N ALA A 30 -8.53 4.01 -1.95
CA ALA A 30 -8.94 3.19 -0.82
C ALA A 30 -8.57 3.91 0.49
N THR A 31 -9.35 3.65 1.53
CA THR A 31 -9.16 4.22 2.87
C THR A 31 -9.27 3.10 3.90
N GLY A 32 -8.49 3.16 4.97
CA GLY A 32 -8.50 2.16 6.03
C GLY A 32 -7.42 2.44 7.06
N GLU A 33 -7.31 1.57 8.06
CA GLU A 33 -6.21 1.58 9.02
C GLU A 33 -4.92 1.10 8.34
N ILE A 34 -3.81 1.75 8.67
CA ILE A 34 -2.49 1.32 8.20
C ILE A 34 -1.82 0.51 9.29
N CYS A 35 -1.55 -0.75 8.96
CA CYS A 35 -0.80 -1.69 9.78
C CYS A 35 0.49 -2.11 9.09
N PHE A 36 1.47 -2.57 9.87
CA PHE A 36 2.67 -3.22 9.33
C PHE A 36 2.88 -4.58 10.02
N THR A 37 3.45 -5.53 9.27
CA THR A 37 3.82 -6.85 9.78
C THR A 37 5.33 -7.06 9.64
N THR A 38 5.94 -7.75 10.61
CA THR A 38 7.36 -8.15 10.57
C THR A 38 7.57 -9.51 9.90
N GLY A 39 6.49 -10.16 9.46
CA GLY A 39 6.56 -11.40 8.69
C GLY A 39 7.31 -11.19 7.38
N MET A 40 8.38 -11.95 7.17
CA MET A 40 9.22 -11.85 5.97
C MET A 40 8.73 -12.74 4.81
N THR A 41 7.77 -13.63 5.05
CA THR A 41 7.21 -14.61 4.09
C THR A 41 5.69 -14.76 4.29
N GLY A 42 5.00 -15.43 3.36
CA GLY A 42 3.56 -15.69 3.47
C GLY A 42 2.66 -14.50 3.12
N TYR A 43 3.11 -13.62 2.22
CA TYR A 43 2.35 -12.42 1.84
C TYR A 43 1.00 -12.73 1.22
N GLN A 44 0.86 -13.86 0.52
CA GLN A 44 -0.37 -14.24 -0.15
C GLN A 44 -1.46 -14.60 0.86
N GLU A 45 -1.10 -15.34 1.90
CA GLU A 45 -1.99 -15.74 2.99
C GLU A 45 -2.44 -14.51 3.80
N VAL A 46 -1.52 -13.60 4.08
CA VAL A 46 -1.81 -12.33 4.78
C VAL A 46 -2.84 -11.49 4.03
N PHE A 47 -2.78 -11.41 2.70
CA PHE A 47 -3.78 -10.68 1.90
C PHE A 47 -5.20 -11.26 2.00
N THR A 48 -5.33 -12.52 2.41
CA THR A 48 -6.63 -13.21 2.54
C THR A 48 -7.09 -13.37 3.98
N ASP A 49 -6.30 -12.92 4.95
CA ASP A 49 -6.64 -13.05 6.37
C ASP A 49 -7.80 -12.11 6.72
N PRO A 50 -8.90 -12.62 7.31
CA PRO A 50 -10.07 -11.82 7.66
C PRO A 50 -9.80 -10.74 8.71
N SER A 51 -8.65 -10.74 9.37
CA SER A 51 -8.24 -9.75 10.36
C SER A 51 -7.88 -8.39 9.75
N PHE A 52 -7.58 -8.32 8.45
CA PHE A 52 -7.23 -7.07 7.73
C PHE A 52 -8.42 -6.47 6.94
N LYS A 53 -9.65 -6.78 7.34
CA LYS A 53 -10.87 -6.25 6.72
C LYS A 53 -11.16 -4.81 7.11
#